data_AF-A0A1Y5EI45-F1
#
_entry.id   AF-A0A1Y5EI45-F1
#
_cell.length_a   1.000
_cell.length_b   1.000
_cell.length_c   1.000
_cell.angle_alpha   90.00
_cell.angle_beta   90.00
_cell.angle_gamma   90.00
#
_symmetry.space_group_name_H-M   'P 1'
#
loop_
_entity.id
_entity.type
_entity.pdbx_description
1 polymer ?
#
loop_
_entity_poly.entity_id
_entity_poly.type
_entity_poly.pdbx_seq_one_letter_code
_entity_poly.pdbx_strand_id
1 'polypeptide(L)'
;MKALASFIMQGGRQATIVVATMAILSLLMPPLVIISVAAVCLLTLRNGYIDGLRVLIGATVATALIGYIVLGTSVVAFTYLLMMWLPAYLVSLVLRETRQLNLALECLVVLGMVAVVGVYSAIDDPAQLWAAGIQNALAALSEQQPLPISSEELQVGVELWSHYVTGLVVAGTLLSILMSLLLARWWQGLLFNAGGFDEEFRSFRLLPRDGVLFIALMVIAVVFDGWPAELMWNLDIQLLLLFLIVGISVVHVVIKSKSSSKYLLFAFYVMVFFVPHLILPLIVIGLSDVWMNWRQRFITKT
;
A
#
# COMPACT_ATOMS: atom_id res chain seq x y z
N MET A 1 -2.98 11.78 18.14
CA MET A 1 -2.77 12.01 16.69
C MET A 1 -3.03 13.44 16.23
N LYS A 2 -4.08 14.14 16.72
CA LYS A 2 -4.36 15.54 16.30
C LYS A 2 -3.17 16.50 16.51
N ALA A 3 -2.44 16.39 17.62
CA ALA A 3 -1.27 17.22 17.91
C ALA A 3 -0.15 17.08 16.86
N LEU A 4 0.18 15.85 16.46
CA LEU A 4 1.18 15.59 15.41
C LEU A 4 0.75 16.15 14.06
N ALA A 5 -0.50 15.94 13.67
CA ALA A 5 -1.04 16.50 12.44
C ALA A 5 -1.02 18.04 12.45
N SER A 6 -1.40 18.66 13.57
CA SER A 6 -1.30 20.11 13.74
C SER A 6 0.14 20.61 13.63
N PHE A 7 1.10 19.90 14.22
CA PHE A 7 2.53 20.24 14.16
C PHE A 7 3.07 20.19 12.72
N ILE A 8 2.74 19.13 11.96
CA ILE A 8 3.09 19.02 10.53
C ILE A 8 2.54 20.23 9.76
N MET A 9 1.32 20.66 10.08
CA MET A 9 0.64 21.77 9.41
C MET A 9 1.12 23.18 9.83
N GLN A 10 1.98 23.33 10.84
CA GLN A 10 2.51 24.63 11.27
C GLN A 10 3.51 25.24 10.26
N GLY A 11 4.08 24.44 9.37
CA GLY A 11 4.92 24.94 8.27
C GLY A 11 5.78 23.86 7.60
N GLY A 12 6.30 24.18 6.41
CA GLY A 12 7.08 23.24 5.60
C GLY A 12 8.31 22.68 6.33
N ARG A 13 8.97 23.47 7.20
CA ARG A 13 10.11 23.00 8.00
C ARG A 13 9.71 21.90 9.00
N GLN A 14 8.57 22.05 9.67
CA GLN A 14 8.10 21.06 10.64
C GLN A 14 7.72 19.76 9.93
N ALA A 15 7.02 19.87 8.81
CA ALA A 15 6.72 18.73 7.95
C ALA A 15 8.01 18.01 7.50
N THR A 16 9.01 18.73 6.97
CA THR A 16 10.30 18.15 6.57
C THR A 16 10.99 17.40 7.70
N ILE A 17 11.03 17.96 8.91
CA ILE A 17 11.63 17.30 10.08
C ILE A 17 10.91 15.99 10.42
N VAL A 18 9.56 16.00 10.41
CA VAL A 18 8.77 14.80 10.68
C VAL A 18 9.01 13.75 9.59
N VAL A 19 8.93 14.12 8.30
CA VAL A 19 9.12 13.21 7.17
C VAL A 19 10.50 12.55 7.24
N ALA A 20 11.55 13.35 7.41
CA ALA A 20 12.93 12.87 7.41
C ALA A 20 13.25 12.00 8.63
N THR A 21 12.85 12.46 9.83
CA THR A 21 13.07 11.71 11.08
C THR A 21 12.31 10.38 11.07
N MET A 22 11.04 10.39 10.67
CA MET A 22 10.23 9.16 10.63
C MET A 22 10.74 8.17 9.57
N ALA A 23 11.29 8.66 8.44
CA ALA A 23 11.91 7.80 7.46
C ALA A 23 13.16 7.09 8.02
N ILE A 24 14.07 7.83 8.65
CA ILE A 24 15.26 7.22 9.26
C ILE A 24 14.88 6.26 10.41
N LEU A 25 13.96 6.66 11.29
CA LEU A 25 13.49 5.78 12.37
C LEU A 25 12.76 4.54 11.84
N SER A 26 12.17 4.60 10.65
CA SER A 26 11.51 3.44 10.06
C SER A 26 12.47 2.32 9.65
N LEU A 27 13.78 2.59 9.55
CA LEU A 27 14.78 1.53 9.40
C LEU A 27 14.87 0.64 10.65
N LEU A 28 14.58 1.19 11.83
CA LEU A 28 14.53 0.44 13.10
C LEU A 28 13.12 -0.10 13.37
N MET A 29 12.09 0.67 13.02
CA MET A 29 10.69 0.33 13.25
C MET A 29 9.88 0.57 11.95
N PRO A 30 9.79 -0.43 11.05
CA PRO A 30 9.21 -0.29 9.71
C PRO A 30 7.85 0.45 9.65
N PRO A 31 6.90 0.23 10.57
CA PRO A 31 5.62 0.95 10.54
C PRO A 31 5.70 2.48 10.57
N LEU A 32 6.81 3.07 11.04
CA LEU A 32 6.99 4.53 11.07
C LEU A 32 7.06 5.16 9.68
N VAL A 33 7.34 4.39 8.63
CA VAL A 33 7.29 4.88 7.24
C VAL A 33 5.91 5.41 6.91
N ILE A 34 4.87 4.83 7.51
CA ILE A 34 3.49 5.23 7.28
C ILE A 34 3.29 6.69 7.69
N ILE A 35 3.86 7.10 8.84
CA ILE A 35 3.79 8.46 9.36
C ILE A 35 4.62 9.41 8.49
N SER A 36 5.81 8.99 8.06
CA SER A 36 6.67 9.77 7.15
C SER A 36 5.93 10.13 5.87
N VAL A 37 5.41 9.12 5.17
CA VAL A 37 4.71 9.29 3.89
C VAL A 37 3.38 10.03 4.10
N ALA A 38 2.65 9.78 5.20
CA ALA A 38 1.40 10.48 5.49
C ALA A 38 1.59 11.98 5.69
N ALA A 39 2.74 12.42 6.24
CA ALA A 39 3.05 13.84 6.37
C ALA A 39 3.21 14.53 5.01
N VAL A 40 3.86 13.86 4.03
CA VAL A 40 3.95 14.34 2.64
C VAL A 40 2.57 14.41 2.01
N CYS A 41 1.77 13.36 2.15
CA CYS A 41 0.40 13.31 1.64
C CYS A 41 -0.45 14.44 2.24
N LEU A 42 -0.46 14.61 3.57
CA LEU A 42 -1.28 15.62 4.25
C LEU A 42 -1.00 17.03 3.75
N LEU A 43 0.29 17.37 3.60
CA LEU A 43 0.67 18.70 3.13
C LEU A 43 0.29 18.92 1.67
N THR A 44 0.49 17.91 0.82
CA THR A 44 0.08 17.94 -0.59
C THR A 44 -1.44 18.10 -0.71
N LEU A 45 -2.19 17.34 0.09
CA LEU A 45 -3.65 17.37 0.13
C LEU A 45 -4.22 18.69 0.62
N ARG A 46 -3.55 19.38 1.56
CA ARG A 46 -4.04 20.63 2.14
C ARG A 46 -3.49 21.88 1.43
N ASN A 47 -2.18 21.98 1.29
CA ASN A 47 -1.52 23.19 0.78
C ASN A 47 -1.24 23.15 -0.73
N GLY A 48 -1.27 21.97 -1.36
CA GLY A 48 -1.15 21.79 -2.81
C GLY A 48 0.24 21.39 -3.26
N TYR A 49 0.43 21.36 -4.58
CA TYR A 49 1.59 20.76 -5.23
C TYR A 49 2.92 21.45 -4.87
N ILE A 50 2.95 22.78 -4.80
CA ILE A 50 4.18 23.54 -4.51
C ILE A 50 4.73 23.17 -3.12
N ASP A 51 3.88 23.16 -2.11
CA ASP A 51 4.32 22.87 -0.75
C ASP A 51 4.63 21.40 -0.54
N GLY A 52 3.87 20.49 -1.18
CA GLY A 52 4.23 19.07 -1.23
C GLY A 52 5.61 18.83 -1.84
N LEU A 53 5.92 19.48 -2.97
CA LEU A 53 7.21 19.37 -3.64
C LEU A 53 8.35 19.94 -2.80
N ARG A 54 8.15 21.09 -2.14
CA ARG A 54 9.15 21.69 -1.24
C ARG A 54 9.51 20.75 -0.10
N VAL A 55 8.53 20.08 0.49
CA VAL A 55 8.78 19.10 1.57
C VAL A 55 9.43 17.84 1.04
N LEU A 56 9.07 17.38 -0.15
CA LEU A 56 9.70 16.23 -0.79
C LEU A 56 11.20 16.47 -1.05
N ILE A 57 11.56 17.65 -1.59
CA ILE A 57 12.95 18.08 -1.77
C ILE A 57 13.65 18.23 -0.42
N GLY A 58 13.04 18.98 0.51
CA GLY A 58 13.63 19.24 1.83
C GLY A 58 13.87 17.97 2.65
N ALA A 59 12.92 17.03 2.61
CA ALA A 59 13.03 15.75 3.30
C ALA A 59 14.08 14.85 2.66
N THR A 60 14.21 14.86 1.32
CA THR A 60 15.28 14.14 0.63
C THR A 60 16.65 14.66 1.06
N VAL A 61 16.87 15.97 1.07
CA VAL A 61 18.14 16.56 1.50
C VAL A 61 18.41 16.25 2.97
N ALA A 62 17.42 16.40 3.85
CA ALA A 62 17.56 16.14 5.27
C ALA A 62 17.87 14.64 5.55
N THR A 63 17.14 13.72 4.93
CA THR A 63 17.37 12.28 5.06
C THR A 63 18.69 11.85 4.44
N ALA A 64 19.15 12.49 3.34
CA ALA A 64 20.46 12.20 2.76
C ALA A 64 21.58 12.59 3.73
N LEU A 65 21.48 13.77 4.35
CA LEU A 65 22.45 14.24 5.34
C LEU A 65 22.45 13.34 6.59
N ILE A 66 21.28 13.03 7.14
CA ILE A 66 21.16 12.16 8.32
C ILE A 66 21.67 10.75 7.99
N GLY A 67 21.27 10.19 6.85
CA GLY A 67 21.72 8.87 6.38
C GLY A 67 23.23 8.82 6.18
N TYR A 68 23.83 9.85 5.61
CA TYR A 68 25.28 9.93 5.46
C TYR A 68 26.00 9.96 6.81
N ILE A 69 25.52 10.76 7.77
CA ILE A 69 26.14 10.89 9.10
C ILE A 69 25.98 9.61 9.93
N VAL A 70 24.80 8.98 9.91
CA VAL A 70 24.46 7.86 10.80
C VAL A 70 24.80 6.51 10.19
N LEU A 71 24.57 6.34 8.89
CA LEU A 71 24.67 5.06 8.17
C LEU A 71 25.83 5.02 7.17
N GLY A 72 26.54 6.14 6.98
CA GLY A 72 27.64 6.25 6.01
C GLY A 72 27.17 6.31 4.54
N THR A 73 25.86 6.41 4.28
CA THR A 73 25.32 6.40 2.90
C THR A 73 24.13 7.34 2.73
N SER A 74 24.10 8.06 1.60
CA SER A 74 22.97 8.90 1.20
C SER A 74 21.92 8.13 0.37
N VAL A 75 22.22 6.90 -0.03
CA VAL A 75 21.36 6.10 -0.95
C VAL A 75 19.96 5.91 -0.37
N VAL A 76 19.85 5.77 0.95
CA VAL A 76 18.58 5.64 1.68
C VAL A 76 17.60 6.75 1.29
N ALA A 77 18.05 8.00 1.20
CA ALA A 77 17.18 9.12 0.86
C ALA A 77 16.56 9.00 -0.53
N PHE A 78 17.34 8.53 -1.51
CA PHE A 78 16.85 8.30 -2.87
C PHE A 78 15.89 7.12 -2.94
N THR A 79 16.12 6.07 -2.16
CA THR A 79 15.18 4.94 -2.03
C THR A 79 13.82 5.41 -1.49
N TYR A 80 13.80 6.18 -0.39
CA TYR A 80 12.53 6.74 0.14
C TYR A 80 11.88 7.71 -0.85
N LEU A 81 12.66 8.56 -1.50
CA LEU A 81 12.15 9.48 -2.51
C LEU A 81 11.43 8.73 -3.64
N LEU A 82 12.10 7.77 -4.27
CA LEU A 82 11.60 7.10 -5.48
C LEU A 82 10.51 6.08 -5.16
N MET A 83 10.67 5.29 -4.09
CA MET A 83 9.78 4.16 -3.80
C MET A 83 8.58 4.56 -2.93
N MET A 84 8.70 5.62 -2.11
CA MET A 84 7.69 5.96 -1.11
C MET A 84 7.11 7.36 -1.33
N TRP A 85 7.92 8.41 -1.24
CA TRP A 85 7.42 9.79 -1.21
C TRP A 85 6.90 10.27 -2.55
N LEU A 86 7.60 10.00 -3.66
CA LEU A 86 7.20 10.45 -4.99
C LEU A 86 5.89 9.80 -5.44
N PRO A 87 5.69 8.47 -5.37
CA PRO A 87 4.41 7.85 -5.70
C PRO A 87 3.27 8.37 -4.81
N ALA A 88 3.51 8.51 -3.50
CA ALA A 88 2.52 9.02 -2.56
C ALA A 88 2.14 10.49 -2.83
N TYR A 89 3.12 11.32 -3.22
CA TYR A 89 2.90 12.69 -3.65
C TYR A 89 2.02 12.74 -4.90
N LEU A 90 2.33 11.95 -5.93
CA LEU A 90 1.55 11.89 -7.18
C LEU A 90 0.11 11.45 -6.92
N VAL A 91 -0.08 10.40 -6.14
CA VAL A 91 -1.42 9.89 -5.78
C VAL A 91 -2.18 10.92 -4.93
N SER A 92 -1.50 11.64 -4.05
CA SER A 92 -2.10 12.73 -3.29
C SER A 92 -2.55 13.89 -4.19
N LEU A 93 -1.82 14.22 -5.25
CA LEU A 93 -2.25 15.21 -6.23
C LEU A 93 -3.53 14.76 -6.95
N VAL A 94 -3.58 13.51 -7.42
CA VAL A 94 -4.78 12.95 -8.06
C VAL A 94 -5.96 13.05 -7.11
N LEU A 95 -5.78 12.68 -5.84
CA LEU A 95 -6.84 12.76 -4.83
C LEU A 95 -7.26 14.21 -4.51
N ARG A 96 -6.32 15.16 -4.54
CA ARG A 96 -6.60 16.58 -4.31
C ARG A 96 -7.44 17.17 -5.44
N GLU A 97 -7.04 16.95 -6.68
CA GLU A 97 -7.66 17.56 -7.86
C GLU A 97 -9.00 16.91 -8.21
N THR A 98 -9.08 15.58 -8.14
CA THR A 98 -10.31 14.85 -8.48
C THR A 98 -11.32 14.82 -7.34
N ARG A 99 -10.84 14.92 -6.08
CA ARG A 99 -11.63 14.65 -4.86
C ARG A 99 -12.28 13.27 -4.84
N GLN A 100 -11.73 12.31 -5.60
CA GLN A 100 -12.25 10.96 -5.69
C GLN A 100 -11.21 9.97 -5.19
N LEU A 101 -11.52 9.28 -4.08
CA LEU A 101 -10.66 8.24 -3.54
C LEU A 101 -10.44 7.10 -4.55
N ASN A 102 -11.47 6.76 -5.34
CA ASN A 102 -11.40 5.76 -6.40
C ASN A 102 -10.25 6.02 -7.37
N LEU A 103 -10.21 7.22 -7.96
CA LEU A 103 -9.19 7.59 -8.95
C LEU A 103 -7.78 7.64 -8.36
N ALA A 104 -7.66 8.04 -7.08
CA ALA A 104 -6.37 8.00 -6.40
C ALA A 104 -5.85 6.57 -6.22
N LEU A 105 -6.72 5.63 -5.87
CA LEU A 105 -6.34 4.22 -5.72
C LEU A 105 -6.09 3.53 -7.05
N GLU A 106 -6.86 3.84 -8.10
CA GLU A 106 -6.57 3.41 -9.46
C GLU A 106 -5.19 3.93 -9.91
N CYS A 107 -4.89 5.21 -9.67
CA CYS A 107 -3.57 5.78 -9.96
C CYS A 107 -2.45 5.05 -9.20
N LEU A 108 -2.66 4.74 -7.92
CA LEU A 108 -1.70 3.98 -7.10
C LEU A 108 -1.42 2.59 -7.71
N VAL A 109 -2.45 1.89 -8.18
CA VAL A 109 -2.28 0.59 -8.84
C VAL A 109 -1.56 0.71 -10.17
N VAL A 110 -1.90 1.71 -10.99
CA VAL A 110 -1.18 1.95 -12.25
C VAL A 110 0.31 2.20 -11.98
N LEU A 111 0.65 2.96 -10.94
CA LEU A 111 2.05 3.15 -10.55
C LEU A 111 2.73 1.84 -10.14
N GLY A 112 2.03 0.95 -9.44
CA GLY A 112 2.57 -0.38 -9.12
C GLY A 112 2.72 -1.27 -10.35
N MET A 113 1.78 -1.25 -11.28
CA MET A 113 1.90 -1.96 -12.56
C MET A 113 3.10 -1.47 -13.35
N VAL A 114 3.30 -0.14 -13.43
CA VAL A 114 4.49 0.46 -14.06
C VAL A 114 5.76 0.03 -13.34
N ALA A 115 5.77 -0.03 -12.01
CA ALA A 115 6.92 -0.51 -11.24
C ALA A 115 7.26 -1.98 -11.56
N VAL A 116 6.25 -2.86 -11.63
CA VAL A 116 6.45 -4.27 -12.02
C VAL A 116 6.99 -4.36 -13.45
N VAL A 117 6.38 -3.67 -14.42
CA VAL A 117 6.91 -3.65 -15.80
C VAL A 117 8.36 -3.14 -15.81
N GLY A 118 8.68 -2.12 -15.01
CA GLY A 118 10.03 -1.61 -14.86
C GLY A 118 11.03 -2.65 -14.36
N VAL A 119 10.64 -3.50 -13.40
CA VAL A 119 11.48 -4.60 -12.91
C VAL A 119 11.73 -5.64 -14.01
N TYR A 120 10.68 -6.12 -14.68
CA TYR A 120 10.79 -7.10 -15.78
C TYR A 120 11.48 -6.53 -17.04
N SER A 121 11.61 -5.21 -17.15
CA SER A 121 12.36 -4.55 -18.23
C SER A 121 13.83 -4.36 -17.89
N ALA A 122 14.19 -4.33 -16.60
CA ALA A 122 15.54 -4.06 -16.13
C ALA A 122 16.29 -5.33 -15.69
N ILE A 123 15.57 -6.41 -15.42
CA ILE A 123 16.11 -7.67 -14.90
C ILE A 123 15.60 -8.80 -15.79
N ASP A 124 16.52 -9.59 -16.35
CA ASP A 124 16.19 -10.67 -17.29
C ASP A 124 15.37 -11.79 -16.64
N ASP A 125 15.70 -12.16 -15.39
CA ASP A 125 15.00 -13.18 -14.62
C ASP A 125 14.78 -12.71 -13.15
N PRO A 126 13.69 -11.97 -12.88
CA PRO A 126 13.36 -11.55 -11.53
C PRO A 126 13.13 -12.72 -10.57
N ALA A 127 12.52 -13.82 -11.04
CA ALA A 127 12.22 -14.98 -10.21
C ALA A 127 13.52 -15.61 -9.67
N GLN A 128 14.54 -15.78 -10.52
CA GLN A 128 15.83 -16.30 -10.08
C GLN A 128 16.50 -15.39 -9.03
N LEU A 129 16.43 -14.07 -9.20
CA LEU A 129 16.95 -13.12 -8.22
C LEU A 129 16.26 -13.28 -6.87
N TRP A 130 14.93 -13.38 -6.86
CA TRP A 130 14.16 -13.60 -5.64
C TRP A 130 14.43 -14.96 -5.02
N ALA A 131 14.54 -16.02 -5.81
CA ALA A 131 14.88 -17.35 -5.34
C ALA A 131 16.21 -17.36 -4.58
N ALA A 132 17.26 -16.74 -5.16
CA ALA A 132 18.56 -16.60 -4.51
C ALA A 132 18.47 -15.78 -3.22
N GLY A 133 17.71 -14.67 -3.22
CA GLY A 133 17.49 -13.85 -2.03
C GLY A 133 16.78 -14.60 -0.90
N ILE A 134 15.74 -15.36 -1.23
CA ILE A 134 14.99 -16.18 -0.27
C ILE A 134 15.88 -17.29 0.29
N GLN A 135 16.65 -17.99 -0.57
CA GLN A 135 17.58 -19.04 -0.14
C GLN A 135 18.62 -18.50 0.85
N ASN A 136 19.21 -17.33 0.56
CA ASN A 136 20.17 -16.69 1.44
C ASN A 136 19.54 -16.32 2.80
N ALA A 137 18.31 -15.80 2.80
CA ALA A 137 17.59 -15.48 4.03
C ALA A 137 17.27 -16.74 4.85
N LEU A 138 16.86 -17.82 4.20
CA LEU A 138 16.58 -19.11 4.83
C LEU A 138 17.83 -19.76 5.42
N ALA A 139 18.96 -19.69 4.71
CA ALA A 139 20.25 -20.17 5.23
C ALA A 139 20.62 -19.46 6.53
N ALA A 140 20.53 -18.12 6.55
CA ALA A 140 20.80 -17.31 7.75
C ALA A 140 19.85 -17.62 8.92
N LEU A 141 18.58 -17.95 8.64
CA LEU A 141 17.62 -18.36 9.67
C LEU A 141 17.90 -19.78 10.19
N SER A 142 18.28 -20.70 9.31
CA SER A 142 18.59 -22.09 9.67
C SER A 142 19.81 -22.21 10.58
N GLU A 143 20.75 -21.27 10.47
CA GLU A 143 21.89 -21.14 11.39
C GLU A 143 21.45 -20.74 12.81
N GLN A 144 20.35 -19.99 12.94
CA GLN A 144 19.83 -19.53 14.22
C GLN A 144 18.85 -20.51 14.85
N GLN A 145 18.04 -21.19 14.03
CA GLN A 145 17.02 -22.12 14.50
C GLN A 145 16.72 -23.19 13.44
N PRO A 146 16.71 -24.50 13.80
CA PRO A 146 16.32 -25.55 12.88
C PRO A 146 14.89 -25.33 12.40
N LEU A 147 14.68 -25.29 11.09
CA LEU A 147 13.35 -25.14 10.51
C LEU A 147 12.60 -26.49 10.58
N PRO A 148 11.32 -26.49 10.98
CA PRO A 148 10.50 -27.71 11.05
C PRO A 148 9.93 -28.11 9.68
N ILE A 149 10.73 -27.98 8.61
CA ILE A 149 10.34 -28.20 7.22
C ILE A 149 11.49 -28.96 6.53
N SER A 150 11.16 -29.93 5.67
CA SER A 150 12.20 -30.64 4.91
C SER A 150 12.87 -29.72 3.88
N SER A 151 14.12 -30.01 3.53
CA SER A 151 14.87 -29.26 2.53
C SER A 151 14.22 -29.31 1.13
N GLU A 152 13.51 -30.40 0.82
CA GLU A 152 12.81 -30.59 -0.45
C GLU A 152 11.52 -29.75 -0.53
N GLU A 153 10.68 -29.78 0.51
CA GLU A 153 9.50 -28.91 0.61
C GLU A 153 9.88 -27.43 0.56
N LEU A 154 11.01 -27.07 1.18
CA LEU A 154 11.53 -25.72 1.16
C LEU A 154 11.92 -25.28 -0.26
N GLN A 155 12.62 -26.13 -1.02
CA GLN A 155 13.01 -25.82 -2.40
C GLN A 155 11.80 -25.64 -3.31
N VAL A 156 10.82 -26.55 -3.25
CA VAL A 156 9.57 -26.44 -4.01
C VAL A 156 8.84 -25.14 -3.67
N GLY A 157 8.80 -24.77 -2.40
CA GLY A 157 8.22 -23.50 -1.95
C GLY A 157 8.96 -22.30 -2.54
N VAL A 158 10.29 -22.26 -2.45
CA VAL A 158 11.09 -21.15 -2.98
C VAL A 158 10.89 -21.00 -4.48
N GLU A 159 10.93 -22.10 -5.23
CA GLU A 159 10.75 -22.09 -6.68
C GLU A 159 9.38 -21.51 -7.04
N LEU A 160 8.30 -22.02 -6.45
CA LEU A 160 6.95 -21.54 -6.71
C LEU A 160 6.75 -20.07 -6.35
N TRP A 161 7.17 -19.66 -5.15
CA TRP A 161 6.92 -18.31 -4.65
C TRP A 161 7.78 -17.26 -5.34
N SER A 162 8.99 -17.61 -5.77
CA SER A 162 9.92 -16.67 -6.42
C SER A 162 9.30 -15.95 -7.62
N HIS A 163 8.46 -16.64 -8.39
CA HIS A 163 7.74 -16.11 -9.54
C HIS A 163 6.72 -15.01 -9.19
N TYR A 164 6.27 -14.88 -7.93
CA TYR A 164 5.24 -13.92 -7.52
C TYR A 164 5.78 -12.82 -6.58
N VAL A 165 7.04 -12.93 -6.15
CA VAL A 165 7.62 -12.03 -5.14
C VAL A 165 7.73 -10.60 -5.65
N THR A 166 7.99 -10.37 -6.95
CA THR A 166 8.02 -9.03 -7.53
C THR A 166 6.70 -8.27 -7.27
N GLY A 167 5.57 -8.89 -7.62
CA GLY A 167 4.24 -8.35 -7.44
C GLY A 167 3.91 -8.17 -5.96
N LEU A 168 4.28 -9.14 -5.10
CA LEU A 168 4.08 -9.04 -3.65
C LEU A 168 4.86 -7.89 -3.02
N VAL A 169 6.12 -7.68 -3.40
CA VAL A 169 6.97 -6.59 -2.89
C VAL A 169 6.41 -5.23 -3.33
N VAL A 170 6.00 -5.11 -4.59
CA VAL A 170 5.36 -3.88 -5.10
C VAL A 170 4.03 -3.66 -4.39
N ALA A 171 3.16 -4.67 -4.26
CA ALA A 171 1.88 -4.55 -3.58
C ALA A 171 2.02 -4.20 -2.09
N GLY A 172 3.03 -4.74 -1.39
CA GLY A 172 3.35 -4.35 -0.02
C GLY A 172 3.80 -2.90 0.11
N THR A 173 4.58 -2.42 -0.87
CA THR A 173 4.96 -1.01 -0.97
C THR A 173 3.74 -0.12 -1.21
N LEU A 174 2.86 -0.49 -2.15
CA LEU A 174 1.61 0.22 -2.42
C LEU A 174 0.68 0.23 -1.20
N LEU A 175 0.58 -0.89 -0.46
CA LEU A 175 -0.20 -0.96 0.77
C LEU A 175 0.32 0.04 1.81
N SER A 176 1.64 0.20 1.93
CA SER A 176 2.23 1.19 2.84
C SER A 176 1.86 2.62 2.44
N ILE A 177 1.98 2.95 1.14
CA ILE A 177 1.59 4.26 0.59
C ILE A 177 0.09 4.51 0.78
N LEU A 178 -0.73 3.49 0.54
CA LEU A 178 -2.17 3.54 0.74
C LEU A 178 -2.50 3.86 2.19
N MET A 179 -1.94 3.11 3.14
CA MET A 179 -2.19 3.34 4.57
C MET A 179 -1.77 4.76 4.97
N SER A 180 -0.69 5.28 4.40
CA SER A 180 -0.26 6.66 4.59
C SER A 180 -1.22 7.69 3.99
N LEU A 181 -1.75 7.44 2.79
CA LEU A 181 -2.74 8.29 2.15
C LEU A 181 -4.04 8.35 2.96
N LEU A 182 -4.53 7.20 3.43
CA LEU A 182 -5.72 7.11 4.28
C LEU A 182 -5.47 7.80 5.64
N LEU A 183 -4.29 7.62 6.23
CA LEU A 183 -3.91 8.32 7.47
C LEU A 183 -3.86 9.84 7.27
N ALA A 184 -3.29 10.31 6.17
CA ALA A 184 -3.25 11.71 5.80
C ALA A 184 -4.66 12.30 5.58
N ARG A 185 -5.54 11.56 4.91
CA ARG A 185 -6.94 11.95 4.72
C ARG A 185 -7.71 11.98 6.04
N TRP A 186 -7.47 11.03 6.94
CA TRP A 186 -8.04 11.06 8.27
C TRP A 186 -7.55 12.27 9.08
N TRP A 187 -6.25 12.59 9.05
CA TRP A 187 -5.71 13.81 9.67
C TRP A 187 -6.32 15.08 9.09
N GLN A 188 -6.48 15.15 7.76
CA GLN A 188 -7.14 16.26 7.09
C GLN A 188 -8.58 16.41 7.59
N GLY A 189 -9.31 15.29 7.75
CA GLY A 189 -10.66 15.31 8.33
C GLY A 189 -10.70 15.78 9.78
N LEU A 190 -9.77 15.32 10.62
CA LEU A 190 -9.67 15.75 12.03
C LEU A 190 -9.39 17.25 12.21
N LEU A 191 -8.66 17.86 11.27
CA LEU A 191 -8.23 19.26 11.35
C LEU A 191 -9.17 20.21 10.61
N PHE A 192 -9.71 19.79 9.47
CA PHE A 192 -10.37 20.70 8.52
C PHE A 192 -11.75 20.23 8.03
N ASN A 193 -12.09 18.94 8.14
CA ASN A 193 -13.36 18.41 7.62
C ASN A 193 -13.84 17.18 8.42
N ALA A 194 -14.44 17.41 9.58
CA ALA A 194 -14.82 16.34 10.50
C ALA A 194 -15.80 15.35 9.84
N GLY A 195 -15.43 14.06 9.82
CA GLY A 195 -16.25 12.99 9.24
C GLY A 195 -16.08 12.75 7.75
N GLY A 196 -15.44 13.65 6.99
CA GLY A 196 -15.33 13.52 5.52
C GLY A 196 -14.64 12.23 5.05
N PHE A 197 -13.57 11.81 5.73
CA PHE A 197 -12.88 10.54 5.43
C PHE A 197 -13.81 9.32 5.53
N ASP A 198 -14.70 9.31 6.53
CA ASP A 198 -15.58 8.19 6.77
C ASP A 198 -16.69 8.09 5.71
N GLU A 199 -17.15 9.21 5.17
CA GLU A 199 -18.09 9.23 4.05
C GLU A 199 -17.42 8.78 2.74
N GLU A 200 -16.22 9.29 2.45
CA GLU A 200 -15.41 8.88 1.29
C GLU A 200 -15.08 7.37 1.33
N PHE A 201 -14.63 6.86 2.48
CA PHE A 201 -14.27 5.46 2.61
C PHE A 201 -15.48 4.52 2.47
N ARG A 202 -16.66 4.93 2.95
CA ARG A 202 -17.90 4.13 2.83
C ARG A 202 -18.48 4.13 1.42
N SER A 203 -18.24 5.20 0.66
CA SER A 203 -18.70 5.33 -0.74
C SER A 203 -17.73 4.75 -1.76
N PHE A 204 -16.50 4.42 -1.35
CA PHE A 204 -15.46 3.81 -2.18
C PHE A 204 -15.96 2.55 -2.89
N ARG A 205 -15.98 2.54 -4.22
CA ARG A 205 -16.48 1.42 -5.02
C ARG A 205 -15.75 1.35 -6.35
N LEU A 206 -15.35 0.14 -6.76
CA LEU A 206 -14.76 -0.10 -8.07
C LEU A 206 -15.81 -0.28 -9.16
N LEU A 207 -15.42 -0.02 -10.40
CA LEU A 207 -16.28 -0.12 -11.56
C LEU A 207 -16.17 -1.52 -12.20
N PRO A 208 -17.19 -1.98 -12.94
CA PRO A 208 -17.13 -3.23 -13.72
C PRO A 208 -15.89 -3.38 -14.61
N ARG A 209 -15.37 -2.26 -15.11
CA ARG A 209 -14.11 -2.20 -15.87
C ARG A 209 -12.94 -2.82 -15.10
N ASP A 210 -12.81 -2.54 -13.81
CA ASP A 210 -11.65 -2.98 -13.03
C ASP A 210 -11.71 -4.50 -12.77
N GLY A 211 -12.92 -5.04 -12.57
CA GLY A 211 -13.15 -6.49 -12.51
C GLY A 211 -12.90 -7.19 -13.85
N VAL A 212 -13.28 -6.57 -14.97
CA VAL A 212 -12.99 -7.10 -16.31
C VAL A 212 -11.48 -7.09 -16.60
N LEU A 213 -10.77 -6.03 -16.20
CA LEU A 213 -9.31 -5.95 -16.34
C LEU A 213 -8.61 -7.07 -15.58
N PHE A 214 -9.01 -7.32 -14.33
CA PHE A 214 -8.51 -8.43 -13.51
C PHE A 214 -8.71 -9.79 -14.21
N ILE A 215 -9.94 -10.06 -14.68
CA ILE A 215 -10.24 -11.30 -15.40
C ILE A 215 -9.41 -11.41 -16.69
N ALA A 216 -9.23 -10.30 -17.41
CA ALA A 216 -8.44 -10.31 -18.65
C ALA A 216 -6.96 -10.64 -18.38
N LEU A 217 -6.33 -10.02 -17.37
CA LEU A 217 -4.95 -10.31 -16.99
C LEU A 217 -4.79 -11.77 -16.55
N MET A 218 -5.71 -12.28 -15.74
CA MET A 218 -5.73 -13.68 -15.31
C MET A 218 -5.85 -14.65 -16.50
N VAL A 219 -6.76 -14.38 -17.45
CA VAL A 219 -6.91 -15.23 -18.65
C VAL A 219 -5.65 -15.22 -19.48
N ILE A 220 -5.00 -14.06 -19.68
CA ILE A 220 -3.72 -13.98 -20.39
C ILE A 220 -2.65 -14.78 -19.62
N ALA A 221 -2.59 -14.66 -18.29
CA ALA A 221 -1.62 -15.38 -17.47
C ALA A 221 -1.79 -16.91 -17.53
N VAL A 222 -3.00 -17.41 -17.77
CA VAL A 222 -3.29 -18.84 -17.89
C VAL A 222 -3.11 -19.37 -19.33
N VAL A 223 -3.33 -18.52 -20.34
CA VAL A 223 -3.24 -18.92 -21.76
C VAL A 223 -1.79 -18.90 -22.28
N PHE A 224 -0.95 -18.03 -21.73
CA PHE A 224 0.47 -17.96 -22.06
C PHE A 224 1.30 -18.72 -21.02
N ASP A 225 2.54 -19.06 -21.39
CA ASP A 225 3.52 -19.73 -20.52
C ASP A 225 4.81 -18.92 -20.40
N GLY A 226 5.61 -19.18 -19.36
CA GLY A 226 6.90 -18.55 -19.15
C GLY A 226 6.81 -17.08 -18.72
N TRP A 227 7.77 -16.26 -19.17
CA TRP A 227 7.90 -14.86 -18.72
C TRP A 227 6.65 -13.98 -18.92
N PRO A 228 5.86 -14.08 -20.02
CA PRO A 228 4.68 -13.24 -20.19
C PRO A 228 3.59 -13.60 -19.18
N ALA A 229 3.43 -14.89 -18.89
CA ALA A 229 2.48 -15.38 -17.89
C ALA A 229 2.84 -14.88 -16.49
N GLU A 230 4.12 -15.00 -16.14
CA GLU A 230 4.66 -14.51 -14.87
C GLU A 230 4.45 -13.00 -14.73
N LEU A 231 4.75 -12.21 -15.76
CA LEU A 231 4.51 -10.77 -15.74
C LEU A 231 3.02 -10.46 -15.50
N MET A 232 2.10 -11.15 -16.19
CA MET A 232 0.66 -10.92 -16.01
C MET A 232 0.21 -11.24 -14.57
N TRP A 233 0.67 -12.35 -13.99
CA TRP A 233 0.38 -12.68 -12.59
C TRP A 233 0.89 -11.58 -11.64
N ASN A 234 2.11 -11.10 -11.87
CA ASN A 234 2.68 -10.05 -11.03
C ASN A 234 1.97 -8.72 -11.20
N LEU A 235 1.39 -8.40 -12.36
CA LEU A 235 0.55 -7.22 -12.55
C LEU A 235 -0.80 -7.35 -11.85
N ASP A 236 -1.39 -8.53 -11.90
CA ASP A 236 -2.73 -8.81 -11.37
C ASP A 236 -2.79 -8.73 -9.84
N ILE A 237 -1.70 -9.04 -9.14
CA ILE A 237 -1.55 -8.88 -7.69
C ILE A 237 -1.87 -7.43 -7.23
N GLN A 238 -1.65 -6.42 -8.08
CA GLN A 238 -1.89 -5.02 -7.71
C GLN A 238 -3.40 -4.71 -7.73
N LEU A 239 -4.17 -5.39 -8.58
CA LEU A 239 -5.62 -5.29 -8.59
C LEU A 239 -6.23 -5.99 -7.36
N LEU A 240 -5.63 -7.09 -6.89
CA LEU A 240 -6.03 -7.75 -5.64
C LEU A 240 -6.01 -6.78 -4.45
N LEU A 241 -5.03 -5.86 -4.40
CA LEU A 241 -4.99 -4.81 -3.39
C LEU A 241 -6.23 -3.91 -3.44
N LEU A 242 -6.72 -3.50 -4.62
CA LEU A 242 -7.95 -2.70 -4.71
C LEU A 242 -9.15 -3.46 -4.19
N PHE A 243 -9.31 -4.73 -4.59
CA PHE A 243 -10.41 -5.56 -4.14
C PHE A 243 -10.36 -5.79 -2.63
N LEU A 244 -9.17 -5.97 -2.04
CA LEU A 244 -9.01 -6.06 -0.59
C LEU A 244 -9.58 -4.82 0.12
N ILE A 245 -9.26 -3.63 -0.37
CA ILE A 245 -9.70 -2.37 0.24
C ILE A 245 -11.20 -2.13 0.05
N VAL A 246 -11.76 -2.50 -1.11
CA VAL A 246 -13.21 -2.50 -1.30
C VAL A 246 -13.87 -3.47 -0.33
N GLY A 247 -13.35 -4.69 -0.20
CA GLY A 247 -13.85 -5.69 0.74
C GLY A 247 -13.89 -5.18 2.17
N ILE A 248 -12.79 -4.55 2.63
CA ILE A 248 -12.72 -3.90 3.94
C ILE A 248 -13.76 -2.79 4.06
N SER A 249 -13.93 -1.95 3.04
CA SER A 249 -14.94 -0.88 3.03
C SER A 249 -16.38 -1.44 3.09
N VAL A 250 -16.70 -2.50 2.35
CA VAL A 250 -18.01 -3.15 2.39
C VAL A 250 -18.30 -3.69 3.79
N VAL A 251 -17.37 -4.45 4.38
CA VAL A 251 -17.54 -5.00 5.74
C VAL A 251 -17.64 -3.88 6.76
N HIS A 252 -16.85 -2.82 6.63
CA HIS A 252 -16.93 -1.63 7.47
C HIS A 252 -18.34 -1.02 7.45
N VAL A 253 -18.92 -0.82 6.25
CA VAL A 253 -20.28 -0.28 6.09
C VAL A 253 -21.32 -1.18 6.75
N VAL A 254 -21.22 -2.50 6.55
CA VAL A 254 -22.16 -3.48 7.11
C VAL A 254 -22.08 -3.59 8.63
N ILE A 255 -20.90 -3.47 9.23
CA ILE A 255 -20.76 -3.44 10.69
C ILE A 255 -21.28 -2.11 11.25
N LYS A 256 -21.03 -1.00 10.55
CA LYS A 256 -21.44 0.33 10.99
C LYS A 256 -22.96 0.52 11.05
N SER A 257 -23.72 -0.21 10.24
CA SER A 257 -25.20 -0.19 10.30
C SER A 257 -25.77 -0.93 11.52
N LYS A 258 -24.96 -1.63 12.32
CA LYS A 258 -25.41 -2.37 13.52
C LYS A 258 -25.29 -1.53 14.80
N SER A 259 -26.14 -1.82 15.80
CA SER A 259 -26.21 -1.09 17.08
C SER A 259 -24.92 -1.16 17.92
N SER A 260 -24.12 -2.24 17.80
CA SER A 260 -22.83 -2.42 18.48
C SER A 260 -21.61 -2.15 17.59
N SER A 261 -21.74 -1.24 16.62
CA SER A 261 -20.76 -1.02 15.54
C SER A 261 -19.34 -0.70 16.01
N LYS A 262 -19.14 0.06 17.09
CA LYS A 262 -17.79 0.50 17.51
C LYS A 262 -16.88 -0.65 17.94
N TYR A 263 -17.36 -1.53 18.81
CA TYR A 263 -16.57 -2.67 19.30
C TYR A 263 -16.34 -3.72 18.22
N LEU A 264 -17.36 -3.96 17.39
CA LEU A 264 -17.26 -4.90 16.26
C LEU A 264 -16.29 -4.40 15.19
N LEU A 265 -16.26 -3.09 14.91
CA LEU A 265 -15.29 -2.50 13.98
C LEU A 265 -13.86 -2.63 14.52
N PHE A 266 -13.65 -2.35 15.80
CA PHE A 266 -12.34 -2.53 16.43
C PHE A 266 -11.87 -3.98 16.32
N ALA A 267 -12.72 -4.93 16.71
CA ALA A 267 -12.41 -6.36 16.58
C ALA A 267 -12.12 -6.76 15.12
N PHE A 268 -12.91 -6.27 14.16
CA PHE A 268 -12.70 -6.54 12.74
C PHE A 268 -11.32 -6.09 12.26
N TYR A 269 -10.91 -4.85 12.52
CA TYR A 269 -9.59 -4.36 12.09
C TYR A 269 -8.43 -5.10 12.77
N VAL A 270 -8.58 -5.45 14.05
CA VAL A 270 -7.59 -6.29 14.76
C VAL A 270 -7.51 -7.67 14.09
N MET A 271 -8.64 -8.29 13.78
CA MET A 271 -8.66 -9.59 13.10
C MET A 271 -8.04 -9.52 11.71
N VAL A 272 -8.33 -8.50 10.90
CA VAL A 272 -7.71 -8.35 9.56
C VAL A 272 -6.19 -8.27 9.67
N PHE A 273 -5.66 -7.63 10.71
CA PHE A 273 -4.22 -7.52 10.94
C PHE A 273 -3.58 -8.83 11.43
N PHE A 274 -4.22 -9.53 12.38
CA PHE A 274 -3.65 -10.74 13.00
C PHE A 274 -4.06 -12.06 12.35
N VAL A 275 -5.06 -12.06 11.46
CA VAL A 275 -5.60 -13.26 10.81
C VAL A 275 -5.48 -13.11 9.28
N PRO A 276 -4.32 -13.47 8.69
CA PRO A 276 -4.07 -13.33 7.25
C PRO A 276 -5.09 -14.07 6.37
N HIS A 277 -5.67 -15.16 6.87
CA HIS A 277 -6.72 -15.93 6.19
C HIS A 277 -7.97 -15.12 5.84
N LEU A 278 -8.18 -13.94 6.48
CA LEU A 278 -9.27 -13.03 6.13
C LEU A 278 -9.04 -12.24 4.84
N ILE A 279 -7.80 -12.14 4.36
CA ILE A 279 -7.46 -11.37 3.15
C ILE A 279 -8.21 -11.92 1.92
N LEU A 280 -8.18 -13.23 1.70
CA LEU A 280 -8.83 -13.86 0.54
C LEU A 280 -10.37 -13.65 0.54
N PRO A 281 -11.11 -13.94 1.62
CA PRO A 281 -12.53 -13.61 1.69
C PRO A 281 -12.83 -12.13 1.42
N LEU A 282 -12.01 -11.21 1.92
CA LEU A 282 -12.20 -9.78 1.70
C LEU A 282 -12.00 -9.39 0.23
N ILE A 283 -10.98 -9.95 -0.42
CA ILE A 283 -10.77 -9.78 -1.88
C ILE A 283 -11.99 -10.28 -2.65
N VAL A 284 -12.52 -11.46 -2.33
CA VAL A 284 -13.71 -12.02 -3.00
C VAL A 284 -14.94 -11.13 -2.78
N ILE A 285 -15.12 -10.59 -1.57
CA ILE A 285 -16.19 -9.62 -1.30
C ILE A 285 -15.99 -8.36 -2.16
N GLY A 286 -14.77 -7.83 -2.24
CA GLY A 286 -14.47 -6.64 -3.03
C GLY A 286 -14.65 -6.83 -4.53
N LEU A 287 -14.22 -7.96 -5.06
CA LEU A 287 -14.40 -8.34 -6.46
C LEU A 287 -15.89 -8.50 -6.80
N SER A 288 -16.65 -9.22 -5.97
CA SER A 288 -18.08 -9.41 -6.21
C SER A 288 -18.91 -8.13 -6.03
N ASP A 289 -18.48 -7.18 -5.19
CA ASP A 289 -19.17 -5.89 -4.97
C ASP A 289 -19.31 -5.07 -6.26
N VAL A 290 -18.35 -5.22 -7.19
CA VAL A 290 -18.34 -4.55 -8.49
C VAL A 290 -19.68 -4.74 -9.22
N TRP A 291 -20.19 -5.98 -9.26
CA TRP A 291 -21.45 -6.32 -9.92
C TRP A 291 -22.65 -6.39 -8.97
N MET A 292 -22.44 -6.90 -7.74
CA MET A 292 -23.56 -7.21 -6.84
C MET A 292 -24.04 -6.02 -6.01
N ASN A 293 -23.19 -5.00 -5.82
CA ASN A 293 -23.44 -3.84 -4.97
C ASN A 293 -23.94 -4.24 -3.57
N TRP A 294 -23.06 -4.86 -2.79
CA TRP A 294 -23.39 -5.43 -1.48
C TRP A 294 -23.89 -4.37 -0.50
N ARG A 295 -23.37 -3.15 -0.59
CA ARG A 295 -23.75 -2.03 0.28
C ARG A 295 -25.25 -1.74 0.20
N GLN A 296 -25.84 -1.72 -1.00
CA GLN A 296 -27.29 -1.54 -1.12
C GLN A 296 -28.03 -2.72 -0.49
N ARG A 297 -27.65 -3.96 -0.81
CA ARG A 297 -28.39 -5.16 -0.39
C ARG A 297 -28.42 -5.39 1.12
N PHE A 298 -27.36 -5.04 1.84
CA PHE A 298 -27.28 -5.24 3.28
C PHE A 298 -27.83 -4.07 4.10
N ILE A 299 -27.79 -2.83 3.58
CA ILE A 299 -28.36 -1.68 4.28
C ILE A 299 -29.89 -1.67 4.17
N THR A 300 -30.49 -2.13 3.07
CA THR A 300 -31.96 -2.15 2.93
C THR A 300 -32.63 -3.29 3.72
N LYS A 301 -31.87 -4.21 4.30
CA LYS A 301 -32.39 -5.40 5.02
C LYS A 301 -32.21 -5.33 6.54
N THR A 302 -31.75 -4.21 7.08
CA THR A 302 -31.67 -3.92 8.52
C THR A 302 -32.59 -2.76 8.86
#